data_AF-A0A485KWC6-F1
#
_entry.id   AF-A0A485KWC6-F1
#
_cell.length_a   1.000
_cell.length_b   1.000
_cell.length_c   1.000
_cell.angle_alpha   90.00
_cell.angle_beta   90.00
_cell.angle_gamma   90.00
#
_symmetry.space_group_name_H-M   'P 1'
#
loop_
_entity.id
_entity.type
_entity.pdbx_description
1 polymer ?
#
loop_
_entity_poly.entity_id
_entity_poly.type
_entity_poly.pdbx_seq_one_letter_code
_entity_poly.pdbx_strand_id
1 'polypeptide(L)'
;MPHQVVYASSSASAATSALEMAAVRTIIEREACLEALAQLATEFANPVSKARPWTLVRNLTRQYRRASVAAVEAIRKWEEAAKERFLWKQTKYLCKMTGDCIFFATATEMLRDLNFTLEKNPLLAPVTLDDAETVHGAALVDLARRRCPDADLMGDVHMEQICNALEYLAAEGGRVEVAPTAEKHIEEEKEEVMVHPENKTQLMQMHIVHAKQALTKMEARRKELGEQIQRLQTKMERATVPSQTRALQTQLHARTNELKALMGDLFKRRNELARQEAAFRLHVKTPQKAAAAIEAELRQAVEADSLARERLLAALEPPPPPLSLACMNEQEVFEMIKGLGLDDAAQKMKDMGIDGGLLAESTDADLQEVGVAIRLHRVKILRHVQQLQSK
;
A
#
# COMPACT_ATOMS: atom_id res chain seq x y z
N MET A 1 1.26 -10.98 48.84
CA MET A 1 1.39 -9.50 48.76
C MET A 1 0.51 -9.03 47.61
N PRO A 2 -0.51 -8.19 47.83
CA PRO A 2 -1.35 -7.72 46.74
C PRO A 2 -0.55 -6.77 45.84
N HIS A 3 -0.41 -7.10 44.56
CA HIS A 3 0.20 -6.24 43.56
C HIS A 3 -0.68 -5.01 43.36
N GLN A 4 -0.24 -3.88 43.87
CA GLN A 4 -0.90 -2.59 43.70
C GLN A 4 -0.77 -2.19 42.22
N VAL A 5 -1.90 -2.18 41.50
CA VAL A 5 -1.96 -1.75 40.11
C VAL A 5 -1.97 -0.22 40.09
N VAL A 6 -0.81 0.35 39.79
CA VAL A 6 -0.62 1.80 39.61
C VAL A 6 -0.98 2.15 38.17
N TYR A 7 -1.94 3.06 38.02
CA TYR A 7 -2.30 3.66 36.73
C TYR A 7 -1.15 4.54 36.21
N ALA A 8 -1.16 4.84 34.91
CA ALA A 8 -0.21 5.71 34.20
C ALA A 8 -0.23 7.20 34.64
N SER A 9 -0.32 7.44 35.95
CA SER A 9 -0.42 8.73 36.61
C SER A 9 -0.16 8.69 38.13
N SER A 10 0.27 7.54 38.69
CA SER A 10 0.49 7.39 40.15
C SER A 10 1.98 7.25 40.52
N SER A 11 2.89 7.76 39.69
CA SER A 11 4.31 7.85 40.03
C SER A 11 4.50 8.76 41.25
N ALA A 12 4.97 8.21 42.38
CA ALA A 12 5.08 8.92 43.65
C ALA A 12 6.13 10.05 43.69
N SER A 13 6.99 10.20 42.66
CA SER A 13 8.03 11.22 42.60
C SER A 13 8.07 11.92 41.23
N ALA A 14 8.49 13.19 41.20
CA ALA A 14 8.66 13.94 39.96
C ALA A 14 9.69 13.28 39.01
N ALA A 15 10.72 12.63 39.54
CA ALA A 15 11.73 11.92 38.76
C ALA A 15 11.15 10.67 38.07
N THR A 16 10.35 9.87 38.78
CA THR A 16 9.68 8.70 38.19
C THR A 16 8.61 9.11 37.18
N SER A 17 7.91 10.24 37.40
CA SER A 17 6.99 10.81 36.41
C SER A 17 7.69 11.26 35.13
N ALA A 18 8.88 11.85 35.23
CA ALA A 18 9.67 12.25 34.06
C ALA A 18 10.12 11.05 33.23
N LEU A 19 10.56 9.96 33.89
CA LEU A 19 10.89 8.70 33.22
C LEU A 19 9.65 8.05 32.58
N GLU A 20 8.49 8.15 33.23
CA GLU A 20 7.23 7.65 32.70
C GLU A 20 6.87 8.37 31.40
N MET A 21 6.92 9.71 31.42
CA MET A 21 6.67 10.53 30.24
C MET A 21 7.68 10.25 29.12
N ALA A 22 8.94 9.96 29.45
CA ALA A 22 9.94 9.55 28.46
C ALA A 22 9.55 8.21 27.81
N ALA A 23 9.17 7.20 28.60
CA ALA A 23 8.68 5.92 28.09
C ALA A 23 7.45 6.11 27.20
N VAL A 24 6.45 6.88 27.66
CA VAL A 24 5.23 7.18 26.89
C VAL A 24 5.53 7.84 25.54
N ARG A 25 6.46 8.80 25.49
CA ARG A 25 6.84 9.46 24.22
C ARG A 25 7.44 8.47 23.23
N THR A 26 8.37 7.62 23.68
CA THR A 26 8.99 6.61 22.82
C THR A 26 8.00 5.54 22.33
N ILE A 27 7.03 5.17 23.17
CA ILE A 27 5.91 4.28 22.79
C ILE A 27 5.07 4.93 21.69
N ILE A 28 4.68 6.20 21.84
CA ILE A 28 3.87 6.90 20.84
C ILE A 28 4.60 6.98 19.50
N GLU A 29 5.89 7.33 19.51
CA GLU A 29 6.71 7.38 18.28
C GLU A 29 6.77 6.01 17.59
N ARG A 30 7.01 4.95 18.38
CA ARG A 30 7.03 3.57 17.89
C ARG A 30 5.71 3.16 17.25
N GLU A 31 4.59 3.40 17.94
CA GLU A 31 3.26 3.05 17.43
C GLU A 31 2.92 3.82 16.16
N ALA A 32 3.30 5.09 16.06
CA ALA A 32 3.12 5.88 14.84
C ALA A 32 3.93 5.29 13.66
N CYS A 33 5.16 4.84 13.89
CA CYS A 33 5.96 4.18 12.87
C CYS A 33 5.33 2.85 12.42
N LEU A 34 4.84 2.05 13.39
CA LEU A 34 4.19 0.78 13.10
C LEU A 34 2.89 0.97 12.30
N GLU A 35 2.08 1.96 12.65
CA GLU A 35 0.85 2.31 11.93
C GLU A 35 1.17 2.76 10.50
N ALA A 36 2.19 3.60 10.30
CA ALA A 36 2.63 4.02 8.97
C ALA A 36 3.14 2.84 8.12
N LEU A 37 3.93 1.94 8.71
CA LEU A 37 4.38 0.71 8.04
C LEU A 37 3.20 -0.20 7.67
N ALA A 38 2.20 -0.34 8.53
CA ALA A 38 1.01 -1.14 8.26
C ALA A 38 0.18 -0.56 7.11
N GLN A 39 0.04 0.77 7.03
CA GLN A 39 -0.62 1.43 5.92
C GLN A 39 0.11 1.18 4.60
N LEU A 40 1.44 1.31 4.59
CA LEU A 40 2.26 0.99 3.41
C LEU A 40 2.12 -0.48 3.00
N ALA A 41 2.11 -1.42 3.95
CA ALA A 41 1.95 -2.84 3.65
C ALA A 41 0.67 -3.12 2.83
N THR A 42 -0.43 -2.40 3.08
CA THR A 42 -1.65 -2.52 2.28
C THR A 42 -1.48 -2.07 0.82
N GLU A 43 -0.61 -1.10 0.55
CA GLU A 43 -0.28 -0.66 -0.82
C GLU A 43 0.60 -1.67 -1.54
N PHE A 44 1.47 -2.36 -0.81
CA PHE A 44 2.29 -3.45 -1.33
C PHE A 44 1.47 -4.70 -1.66
N ALA A 45 0.44 -5.00 -0.85
CA ALA A 45 -0.50 -6.09 -1.11
C ALA A 45 -1.45 -5.82 -2.30
N ASN A 46 -1.59 -4.56 -2.74
CA ASN A 46 -2.44 -4.21 -3.87
C ASN A 46 -1.71 -4.46 -5.21
N PRO A 47 -2.18 -5.40 -6.06
CA PRO A 47 -1.54 -5.73 -7.34
C PRO A 47 -1.64 -4.62 -8.39
N VAL A 48 -2.54 -3.65 -8.20
CA VAL A 48 -2.75 -2.51 -9.12
C VAL A 48 -1.84 -1.33 -8.79
N SER A 49 -1.33 -1.26 -7.56
CA SER A 49 -0.45 -0.16 -7.13
C SER A 49 0.94 -0.32 -7.74
N LYS A 50 1.33 0.62 -8.61
CA LYS A 50 2.71 0.71 -9.14
C LYS A 50 3.65 1.50 -8.22
N ALA A 51 3.12 2.20 -7.22
CA ALA A 51 3.92 2.96 -6.27
C ALA A 51 4.57 2.00 -5.27
N ARG A 52 5.91 2.10 -5.17
CA ARG A 52 6.72 1.34 -4.21
C ARG A 52 7.68 2.32 -3.54
N PRO A 53 7.27 3.00 -2.45
CA PRO A 53 8.05 4.04 -1.82
C PRO A 53 9.17 3.45 -0.94
N TRP A 54 10.11 2.72 -1.55
CA TRP A 54 11.18 1.97 -0.86
C TRP A 54 12.01 2.84 0.08
N THR A 55 12.33 4.08 -0.32
CA THR A 55 13.03 5.04 0.54
C THR A 55 12.26 5.35 1.81
N LEU A 56 10.93 5.50 1.72
CA LEU A 56 10.08 5.75 2.87
C LEU A 56 10.02 4.52 3.79
N VAL A 57 9.84 3.33 3.21
CA VAL A 57 9.85 2.06 3.96
C VAL A 57 11.16 1.90 4.73
N ARG A 58 12.30 2.15 4.08
CA ARG A 58 13.63 2.08 4.71
C ARG A 58 13.77 3.06 5.86
N ASN A 59 13.33 4.31 5.67
CA ASN A 59 13.40 5.34 6.70
C ASN A 59 12.50 5.02 7.89
N LEU A 60 11.26 4.57 7.64
CA LEU A 60 10.31 4.15 8.68
C LEU A 60 10.79 2.91 9.43
N THR A 61 11.40 1.95 8.73
CA THR A 61 12.00 0.75 9.35
C THR A 61 13.13 1.14 10.30
N ARG A 62 14.01 2.06 9.87
CA ARG A 62 15.09 2.60 10.71
C ARG A 62 14.54 3.34 11.93
N GLN A 63 13.52 4.19 11.73
CA GLN A 63 12.88 4.94 12.81
C GLN A 63 12.14 4.01 13.78
N TYR A 64 11.42 3.01 13.27
CA TYR A 64 10.73 1.99 14.08
C TYR A 64 11.71 1.23 14.97
N ARG A 65 12.86 0.79 14.41
CA ARG A 65 13.90 0.11 15.17
C ARG A 65 14.42 0.99 16.31
N ARG A 66 14.77 2.25 16.01
CA ARG A 66 15.23 3.23 17.00
C ARG A 66 14.20 3.47 18.09
N ALA A 67 12.95 3.73 17.71
CA ALA A 67 11.86 3.97 18.66
C ALA A 67 11.56 2.73 19.51
N SER A 68 11.66 1.52 18.94
CA SER A 68 11.45 0.27 19.66
C SER A 68 12.53 0.02 20.72
N VAL A 69 13.81 0.19 20.37
CA VAL A 69 14.91 0.09 21.33
C VAL A 69 14.78 1.15 22.42
N ALA A 70 14.51 2.40 22.03
CA ALA A 70 14.31 3.49 22.98
C ALA A 70 13.13 3.23 23.93
N ALA A 71 12.04 2.64 23.44
CA ALA A 71 10.89 2.25 24.27
C ALA A 71 11.26 1.17 25.28
N VAL A 72 11.98 0.12 24.88
CA VAL A 72 12.45 -0.93 25.81
C VAL A 72 13.36 -0.33 26.88
N GLU A 73 14.34 0.49 26.49
CA GLU A 73 15.26 1.13 27.43
C GLU A 73 14.56 2.08 28.38
N ALA A 74 13.62 2.90 27.89
CA ALA A 74 12.88 3.86 28.70
C ALA A 74 11.94 3.16 29.68
N ILE A 75 11.25 2.11 29.23
CA ILE A 75 10.42 1.27 30.11
C ILE A 75 11.29 0.61 31.17
N ARG A 76 12.41 -0.03 30.81
CA ARG A 76 13.32 -0.66 31.75
C ARG A 76 13.82 0.33 32.81
N LYS A 77 14.29 1.51 32.39
CA LYS A 77 14.75 2.58 33.30
C LYS A 77 13.64 3.02 34.25
N TRP A 78 12.41 3.12 33.77
CA TRP A 78 11.26 3.44 34.61
C TRP A 78 10.94 2.31 35.60
N GLU A 79 10.91 1.05 35.15
CA GLU A 79 10.62 -0.11 36.01
C GLU A 79 11.68 -0.27 37.11
N GLU A 80 12.96 -0.04 36.81
CA GLU A 80 14.05 -0.04 37.78
C GLU A 80 13.88 1.07 38.84
N ALA A 81 13.44 2.26 38.44
CA ALA A 81 13.25 3.39 39.35
C ALA A 81 11.97 3.28 40.18
N ALA A 82 10.86 2.87 39.57
CA ALA A 82 9.56 2.73 40.20
C ALA A 82 9.43 1.42 41.02
N LYS A 83 10.26 0.41 40.72
CA LYS A 83 10.15 -0.97 41.25
C LYS A 83 8.79 -1.61 40.96
N GLU A 84 8.16 -1.18 39.87
CA GLU A 84 6.84 -1.61 39.43
C GLU A 84 6.88 -2.02 37.96
N ARG A 85 5.83 -2.71 37.50
CA ARG A 85 5.70 -3.09 36.09
C ARG A 85 5.06 -1.98 35.29
N PHE A 86 5.63 -1.68 34.12
CA PHE A 86 5.09 -0.65 33.25
C PHE A 86 3.86 -1.16 32.50
N LEU A 87 2.74 -0.46 32.66
CA LEU A 87 1.47 -0.80 32.01
C LEU A 87 1.06 0.31 31.05
N TRP A 88 0.84 -0.04 29.78
CA TRP A 88 0.29 0.85 28.77
C TRP A 88 -1.12 0.41 28.42
N LYS A 89 -2.12 1.28 28.62
CA LYS A 89 -3.54 0.97 28.39
C LYS A 89 -3.98 -0.35 29.07
N GLN A 90 -3.50 -0.59 30.30
CA GLN A 90 -3.75 -1.79 31.11
C GLN A 90 -3.07 -3.08 30.63
N THR A 91 -2.14 -2.99 29.67
CA THR A 91 -1.39 -4.15 29.18
C THR A 91 0.10 -3.93 29.40
N LYS A 92 0.82 -5.00 29.74
CA LYS A 92 2.28 -4.99 29.77
C LYS A 92 2.81 -4.72 28.36
N TYR A 93 3.30 -3.50 28.13
CA TYR A 93 3.58 -3.03 26.77
C TYR A 93 4.65 -3.88 26.06
N LEU A 94 5.67 -4.33 26.80
CA LEU A 94 6.74 -5.17 26.26
C LEU A 94 6.22 -6.51 25.69
N CYS A 95 5.19 -7.10 26.29
CA CYS A 95 4.54 -8.28 25.72
C CYS A 95 3.71 -7.95 24.47
N LYS A 96 3.18 -6.75 24.36
CA LYS A 96 2.53 -6.31 23.11
C LYS A 96 3.55 -6.21 21.98
N MET A 97 4.76 -5.72 22.26
CA MET A 97 5.81 -5.57 21.25
C MET A 97 6.14 -6.89 20.53
N THR A 98 6.08 -8.03 21.23
CA THR A 98 6.33 -9.34 20.62
C THR A 98 5.20 -9.77 19.67
N GLY A 99 3.99 -9.23 19.81
CA GLY A 99 2.87 -9.46 18.90
C GLY A 99 3.06 -8.86 17.51
N ASP A 100 3.92 -7.84 17.36
CA ASP A 100 4.20 -7.19 16.08
C ASP A 100 4.88 -8.14 15.07
N CYS A 101 5.49 -9.23 15.55
CA CYS A 101 6.17 -10.21 14.71
C CYS A 101 5.23 -10.88 13.69
N ILE A 102 3.94 -11.00 14.00
CA ILE A 102 2.94 -11.54 13.07
C ILE A 102 2.80 -10.62 11.86
N PHE A 103 2.78 -9.31 12.08
CA PHE A 103 2.69 -8.32 10.99
C PHE A 103 3.95 -8.36 10.11
N PHE A 104 5.14 -8.38 10.71
CA PHE A 104 6.37 -8.41 9.92
C PHE A 104 6.55 -9.71 9.13
N ALA A 105 6.10 -10.83 9.67
CA ALA A 105 6.10 -12.11 8.97
C ALA A 105 5.16 -12.12 7.74
N THR A 106 4.09 -11.33 7.73
CA THR A 106 3.17 -11.24 6.59
C THR A 106 3.54 -10.16 5.57
N ALA A 107 4.37 -9.18 5.95
CA ALA A 107 4.78 -8.06 5.11
C ALA A 107 6.11 -8.29 4.35
N THR A 108 6.37 -9.52 3.89
CA THR A 108 7.65 -9.96 3.31
C THR A 108 8.08 -9.14 2.09
N GLU A 109 7.18 -8.83 1.17
CA GLU A 109 7.49 -8.03 -0.03
C GLU A 109 7.95 -6.61 0.31
N MET A 110 7.33 -5.99 1.32
CA MET A 110 7.69 -4.64 1.76
C MET A 110 9.06 -4.62 2.46
N LEU A 111 9.40 -5.70 3.16
CA LEU A 111 10.61 -5.82 3.98
C LEU A 111 11.67 -6.72 3.33
N ARG A 112 11.59 -6.96 2.03
CA ARG A 112 12.46 -7.88 1.29
C ARG A 112 13.96 -7.54 1.35
N ASP A 113 14.29 -6.27 1.60
CA ASP A 113 15.68 -5.81 1.71
C ASP A 113 16.31 -6.19 3.07
N LEU A 114 15.51 -6.71 4.01
CA LEU A 114 15.98 -7.28 5.27
C LEU A 114 16.37 -8.75 5.06
N ASN A 115 17.67 -9.01 4.97
CA ASN A 115 18.22 -10.34 4.70
C ASN A 115 18.26 -11.28 5.93
N PHE A 116 17.34 -11.10 6.89
CA PHE A 116 17.28 -11.88 8.11
C PHE A 116 15.84 -12.23 8.48
N THR A 117 15.67 -13.26 9.31
CA THR A 117 14.36 -13.76 9.71
C THR A 117 13.58 -12.71 10.52
N LEU A 118 12.36 -12.42 10.07
CA LEU A 118 11.44 -11.50 10.75
C LEU A 118 10.51 -12.19 11.74
N GLU A 119 10.42 -13.52 11.68
CA GLU A 119 9.70 -14.31 12.68
C GLU A 119 10.32 -14.06 14.06
N LYS A 120 9.45 -13.74 15.03
CA LYS A 120 9.83 -13.41 16.42
C LYS A 120 10.90 -12.30 16.51
N ASN A 121 10.84 -11.33 15.61
CA ASN A 121 11.79 -10.23 15.55
C ASN A 121 11.10 -8.86 15.72
N PRO A 122 10.80 -8.46 16.97
CA PRO A 122 10.04 -7.24 17.24
C PRO A 122 10.84 -5.96 16.99
N LEU A 123 12.14 -6.05 16.72
CA LEU A 123 13.04 -4.90 16.51
C LEU A 123 13.53 -4.77 15.06
N LEU A 124 13.16 -5.68 14.16
CA LEU A 124 13.68 -5.74 12.78
C LEU A 124 15.22 -5.74 12.77
N ALA A 125 15.81 -6.66 13.56
CA ALA A 125 17.24 -6.76 13.83
C ALA A 125 17.86 -8.06 13.26
N PRO A 126 19.19 -8.17 13.14
CA PRO A 126 19.86 -9.37 12.61
C PRO A 126 19.72 -10.64 13.48
N VAL A 127 19.19 -10.48 14.69
CA VAL A 127 18.97 -11.53 15.70
C VAL A 127 17.53 -11.46 16.19
N THR A 128 16.95 -12.61 16.54
CA THR A 128 15.55 -12.75 16.96
C THR A 128 15.43 -12.92 18.48
N LEU A 129 14.20 -12.99 18.99
CA LEU A 129 13.96 -13.33 20.39
C LEU A 129 14.50 -14.73 20.76
N ASP A 130 14.41 -15.71 19.86
CA ASP A 130 14.91 -17.08 20.11
C ASP A 130 16.44 -17.10 20.26
N ASP A 131 17.16 -16.29 19.47
CA ASP A 131 18.61 -16.12 19.65
C ASP A 131 18.90 -15.52 21.03
N ALA A 132 18.10 -14.54 21.47
CA ALA A 132 18.27 -13.87 22.76
C ALA A 132 17.82 -14.72 23.97
N GLU A 133 17.05 -15.78 23.76
CA GLU A 133 16.72 -16.79 24.78
C GLU A 133 17.87 -17.78 25.01
N THR A 134 18.74 -17.97 24.00
CA THR A 134 19.78 -19.01 23.99
C THR A 134 21.20 -18.45 24.12
N VAL A 135 21.43 -17.24 23.63
CA VAL A 135 22.73 -16.56 23.59
C VAL A 135 22.59 -15.18 24.22
N HIS A 136 23.53 -14.81 25.09
CA HIS A 136 23.49 -13.55 25.85
C HIS A 136 24.79 -12.76 25.78
N GLY A 137 24.70 -11.47 26.08
CA GLY A 137 25.78 -10.51 26.20
C GLY A 137 26.63 -10.42 24.94
N ALA A 138 27.95 -10.47 25.12
CA ALA A 138 28.92 -10.33 24.02
C ALA A 138 28.72 -11.38 22.91
N ALA A 139 28.30 -12.60 23.25
CA ALA A 139 28.08 -13.65 22.26
C ALA A 139 26.89 -13.33 21.33
N LEU A 140 25.85 -12.68 21.85
CA LEU A 140 24.69 -12.26 21.05
C LEU A 140 25.07 -11.11 20.11
N VAL A 141 25.88 -10.17 20.61
CA VAL A 141 26.42 -9.07 19.80
C VAL A 141 27.31 -9.60 18.67
N ASP A 142 28.18 -10.56 18.97
CA ASP A 142 29.04 -11.21 17.97
C ASP A 142 28.22 -11.96 16.91
N LEU A 143 27.16 -12.65 17.33
CA LEU A 143 26.22 -13.30 16.41
C LEU A 143 25.55 -12.27 15.49
N ALA A 144 25.05 -11.17 16.06
CA ALA A 144 24.40 -10.11 15.29
C ALA A 144 25.34 -9.45 14.29
N ARG A 145 26.61 -9.19 14.67
CA ARG A 145 27.65 -8.65 13.78
C ARG A 145 28.00 -9.61 12.64
N ARG A 146 28.03 -10.92 12.90
CA ARG A 146 28.27 -11.93 11.84
C ARG A 146 27.13 -11.98 10.83
N ARG A 147 25.88 -11.84 11.28
CA ARG A 147 24.68 -11.87 10.42
C ARG A 147 24.45 -10.55 9.67
N CYS A 148 24.94 -9.44 10.20
CA CYS A 148 24.87 -8.13 9.55
C CYS A 148 26.24 -7.42 9.67
N PRO A 149 27.19 -7.74 8.77
CA PRO A 149 28.50 -7.11 8.76
C PRO A 149 28.44 -5.65 8.29
N ASP A 150 27.35 -5.25 7.64
CA ASP A 150 27.15 -3.92 7.08
C ASP A 150 26.43 -3.00 8.07
N ALA A 151 27.16 -2.03 8.63
CA ALA A 151 26.66 -1.15 9.69
C ALA A 151 25.55 -0.21 9.19
N ASP A 152 25.51 0.10 7.89
CA ASP A 152 24.57 1.08 7.31
C ASP A 152 23.10 0.60 7.32
N LEU A 153 22.89 -0.72 7.36
CA LEU A 153 21.57 -1.35 7.50
C LEU A 153 20.97 -1.17 8.90
N MET A 154 21.81 -0.99 9.92
CA MET A 154 21.38 -0.88 11.32
C MET A 154 20.92 0.54 11.67
N GLY A 155 21.32 1.54 10.89
CA GLY A 155 21.05 2.95 11.16
C GLY A 155 21.78 3.45 12.40
N ASP A 156 21.18 4.41 13.11
CA ASP A 156 21.84 5.13 14.21
C ASP A 156 21.84 4.39 15.56
N VAL A 157 21.38 3.12 15.60
CA VAL A 157 21.23 2.36 16.85
C VAL A 157 22.38 1.39 17.00
N HIS A 158 23.08 1.45 18.14
CA HIS A 158 24.21 0.56 18.40
C HIS A 158 23.73 -0.89 18.57
N MET A 159 24.49 -1.84 18.01
CA MET A 159 24.17 -3.28 18.06
C MET A 159 24.02 -3.79 19.50
N GLU A 160 24.82 -3.26 20.42
CA GLU A 160 24.75 -3.57 21.85
C GLU A 160 23.40 -3.19 22.46
N GLN A 161 22.84 -2.03 22.09
CA GLN A 161 21.53 -1.59 22.57
C GLN A 161 20.41 -2.50 22.05
N ILE A 162 20.51 -2.94 20.79
CA ILE A 162 19.54 -3.86 20.18
C ILE A 162 19.58 -5.22 20.87
N CYS A 163 20.77 -5.77 21.10
CA CYS A 163 20.93 -7.05 21.80
C CYS A 163 20.40 -6.97 23.24
N ASN A 164 20.76 -5.91 23.97
CA ASN A 164 20.25 -5.69 25.32
C ASN A 164 18.72 -5.55 25.37
N ALA A 165 18.13 -4.88 24.37
CA ALA A 165 16.67 -4.74 24.27
C ALA A 165 15.99 -6.08 23.96
N LEU A 166 16.56 -6.90 23.07
CA LEU A 166 16.06 -8.25 22.76
C LEU A 166 16.14 -9.18 23.97
N GLU A 167 17.25 -9.18 24.69
CA GLU A 167 17.40 -9.96 25.93
C GLU A 167 16.36 -9.57 26.97
N TYR A 168 16.12 -8.26 27.13
CA TYR A 168 15.10 -7.77 28.04
C TYR A 168 13.70 -8.24 27.61
N LEU A 169 13.38 -8.15 26.32
CA LEU A 169 12.10 -8.63 25.79
C LEU A 169 11.93 -10.15 25.94
N ALA A 170 12.98 -10.94 25.68
CA ALA A 170 12.97 -12.40 25.84
C ALA A 170 12.73 -12.79 27.31
N ALA A 171 13.44 -12.15 28.24
CA ALA A 171 13.24 -12.36 29.68
C ALA A 171 11.82 -11.99 30.14
N GLU A 172 11.19 -11.00 29.49
CA GLU A 172 9.81 -10.61 29.78
C GLU A 172 8.76 -11.52 29.13
N GLY A 173 9.11 -12.22 28.04
CA GLY A 173 8.28 -13.23 27.36
C GLY A 173 8.24 -14.58 28.09
N GLY A 174 9.37 -15.02 28.66
CA GLY A 174 9.46 -16.27 29.44
C GLY A 174 8.81 -16.22 30.84
N ARG A 175 8.46 -15.03 31.35
CA ARG A 175 7.86 -14.82 32.69
C ARG A 175 6.33 -14.82 32.71
N VAL A 176 5.68 -15.26 31.63
CA VAL A 176 4.22 -15.44 31.63
C VAL A 176 3.89 -16.76 32.33
N GLU A 177 3.69 -16.71 33.66
CA GLU A 177 2.77 -17.66 34.28
C GLU A 177 1.43 -17.45 33.60
N VAL A 178 1.02 -18.44 32.81
CA VAL A 178 -0.31 -18.53 32.26
C VAL A 178 -1.25 -18.72 33.44
N ALA A 179 -1.72 -17.61 34.03
CA ALA A 179 -2.97 -17.63 34.76
C ALA A 179 -4.03 -18.14 33.78
N PRO A 180 -4.85 -19.13 34.14
CA PRO A 180 -5.86 -19.65 33.25
C PRO A 180 -6.77 -18.49 32.89
N THR A 181 -6.68 -18.05 31.64
CA THR A 181 -7.68 -17.19 31.03
C THR A 181 -8.99 -17.92 31.22
N ALA A 182 -9.80 -17.42 32.14
CA ALA A 182 -11.22 -17.72 32.15
C ALA A 182 -11.69 -17.38 30.73
N GLU A 183 -11.92 -18.43 29.95
CA GLU A 183 -12.64 -18.39 28.70
C GLU A 183 -13.95 -17.69 29.00
N LYS A 184 -13.98 -16.38 28.79
CA LYS A 184 -15.22 -15.73 28.41
C LYS A 184 -15.53 -16.37 27.08
N HIS A 185 -16.39 -17.38 27.13
CA HIS A 185 -17.34 -17.68 26.06
C HIS A 185 -17.96 -16.34 25.65
N ILE A 186 -17.32 -15.67 24.72
CA ILE A 186 -18.03 -14.89 23.72
C ILE A 186 -18.62 -16.00 22.87
N GLU A 187 -19.90 -16.28 23.08
CA GLU A 187 -20.69 -16.95 22.06
C GLU A 187 -20.53 -16.11 20.80
N GLU A 188 -19.60 -16.51 19.95
CA GLU A 188 -19.67 -16.20 18.54
C GLU A 188 -20.98 -16.85 18.07
N GLU A 189 -22.06 -16.07 18.10
CA GLU A 189 -23.22 -16.32 17.25
C GLU A 189 -22.66 -16.49 15.85
N LYS A 190 -22.60 -17.74 15.40
CA LYS A 190 -22.34 -18.09 14.01
C LYS A 190 -23.38 -17.34 13.18
N GLU A 191 -22.96 -16.23 12.57
CA GLU A 191 -23.72 -15.58 11.51
C GLU A 191 -23.75 -16.55 10.33
N GLU A 192 -24.84 -17.31 10.27
CA GLU A 192 -25.22 -18.14 9.15
C GLU A 192 -25.56 -17.27 7.93
N VAL A 193 -24.92 -17.62 6.82
CA VAL A 193 -25.36 -17.47 5.42
C VAL A 193 -25.31 -16.06 4.82
N MET A 194 -24.12 -15.78 4.28
CA MET A 194 -23.86 -15.48 2.87
C MET A 194 -25.08 -15.09 2.00
N VAL A 195 -25.27 -13.78 1.80
CA VAL A 195 -25.85 -13.22 0.57
C VAL A 195 -24.85 -12.19 0.07
N HIS A 196 -24.16 -12.50 -1.02
CA HIS A 196 -23.29 -11.54 -1.71
C HIS A 196 -24.15 -10.39 -2.26
N PRO A 197 -24.04 -9.16 -1.73
CA PRO A 197 -24.67 -8.03 -2.38
C PRO A 197 -23.75 -7.66 -3.55
N GLU A 198 -24.21 -7.87 -4.77
CA GLU A 198 -23.49 -7.52 -6.01
C GLU A 198 -23.17 -6.02 -6.15
N ASN A 199 -23.51 -5.19 -5.14
CA ASN A 199 -23.22 -3.76 -5.10
C ASN A 199 -22.49 -3.37 -3.81
N LYS A 200 -21.23 -2.93 -3.96
CA LYS A 200 -20.38 -2.35 -2.89
C LYS A 200 -21.14 -1.32 -2.02
N THR A 201 -22.01 -0.53 -2.64
CA THR A 201 -22.86 0.46 -1.96
C THR A 201 -23.87 -0.20 -1.00
N GLN A 202 -24.49 -1.32 -1.39
CA GLN A 202 -25.43 -2.05 -0.53
C GLN A 202 -24.72 -2.70 0.66
N LEU A 203 -23.52 -3.23 0.43
CA LEU A 203 -22.69 -3.78 1.50
C LEU A 203 -22.33 -2.70 2.54
N MET A 204 -21.86 -1.53 2.10
CA MET A 204 -21.57 -0.40 3.00
C MET A 204 -22.81 0.05 3.78
N GLN A 205 -23.98 0.06 3.14
CA GLN A 205 -25.24 0.41 3.81
C GLN A 205 -25.61 -0.63 4.88
N MET A 206 -25.43 -1.91 4.60
CA MET A 206 -25.66 -2.99 5.58
C MET A 206 -24.74 -2.85 6.80
N HIS A 207 -23.45 -2.58 6.60
CA HIS A 207 -22.51 -2.36 7.70
C HIS A 207 -22.89 -1.16 8.57
N ILE A 208 -23.34 -0.05 7.97
CA ILE A 208 -23.83 1.13 8.70
C ILE A 208 -25.06 0.78 9.55
N VAL A 209 -26.00 -0.01 9.01
CA VAL A 209 -27.19 -0.45 9.74
C VAL A 209 -26.80 -1.34 10.94
N HIS A 210 -25.92 -2.31 10.72
CA HIS A 210 -25.44 -3.19 11.79
C HIS A 210 -24.70 -2.41 12.88
N ALA A 211 -23.83 -1.46 12.50
CA ALA A 211 -23.13 -0.60 13.44
C ALA A 211 -24.08 0.29 14.27
N LYS A 212 -25.18 0.79 13.68
CA LYS A 212 -26.24 1.52 14.40
C LYS A 212 -26.95 0.63 15.42
N GLN A 213 -27.31 -0.60 15.03
CA GLN A 213 -27.94 -1.57 15.93
C GLN A 213 -27.00 -1.98 17.09
N ALA A 214 -25.71 -2.13 16.83
CA ALA A 214 -24.74 -2.41 17.88
C ALA A 214 -24.64 -1.24 18.87
N LEU A 215 -24.66 0.01 18.39
CA LEU A 215 -24.66 1.20 19.25
C LEU A 215 -25.92 1.29 20.11
N THR A 216 -27.10 1.01 19.57
CA THR A 216 -28.34 1.04 20.38
C THR A 216 -28.33 -0.02 21.48
N LYS A 217 -27.85 -1.24 21.19
CA LYS A 217 -27.65 -2.29 22.21
C LYS A 217 -26.69 -1.83 23.32
N MET A 218 -25.56 -1.21 22.96
CA MET A 218 -24.60 -0.69 23.94
C MET A 218 -25.16 0.48 24.76
N GLU A 219 -25.94 1.36 24.15
CA GLU A 219 -26.61 2.46 24.87
C GLU A 219 -27.65 1.95 25.87
N ALA A 220 -28.38 0.89 25.53
CA ALA A 220 -29.28 0.21 26.46
C ALA A 220 -28.49 -0.37 27.66
N ARG A 221 -27.37 -1.05 27.39
CA ARG A 221 -26.49 -1.57 28.45
C ARG A 221 -25.91 -0.46 29.33
N ARG A 222 -25.59 0.70 28.76
CA ARG A 222 -25.13 1.88 29.53
C ARG A 222 -26.21 2.36 30.51
N LYS A 223 -27.46 2.45 30.06
CA LYS A 223 -28.59 2.83 30.92
C LYS A 223 -28.79 1.82 32.04
N GLU A 224 -28.76 0.52 31.71
CA GLU A 224 -28.89 -0.57 32.68
C GLU A 224 -27.79 -0.49 33.77
N LEU A 225 -26.53 -0.30 33.38
CA LEU A 225 -25.43 -0.12 34.34
C LEU A 225 -25.61 1.12 35.21
N GLY A 226 -26.12 2.22 34.64
CA GLY A 226 -26.47 3.42 35.40
C GLY A 226 -27.51 3.14 36.49
N GLU A 227 -28.57 2.42 36.15
CA GLU A 227 -29.59 2.01 37.12
C GLU A 227 -29.02 1.07 38.19
N GLN A 228 -28.17 0.11 37.81
CA GLN A 228 -27.52 -0.81 38.76
C GLN A 228 -26.64 -0.05 39.76
N ILE A 229 -25.87 0.94 39.28
CA ILE A 229 -25.06 1.82 40.14
C ILE A 229 -25.94 2.59 41.12
N GLN A 230 -27.03 3.20 40.64
CA GLN A 230 -27.96 3.93 41.50
C GLN A 230 -28.59 3.03 42.56
N ARG A 231 -29.03 1.82 42.18
CA ARG A 231 -29.55 0.81 43.12
C ARG A 231 -28.52 0.41 44.18
N LEU A 232 -27.25 0.27 43.79
CA LEU A 232 -26.16 -0.04 44.73
C LEU A 232 -25.87 1.12 45.68
N GLN A 233 -25.92 2.38 45.20
CA GLN A 233 -25.78 3.56 46.04
C GLN A 233 -26.90 3.63 47.10
N THR A 234 -28.16 3.46 46.71
CA THR A 234 -29.29 3.43 47.66
C THR A 234 -29.19 2.28 48.67
N LYS A 235 -28.70 1.11 48.25
CA LYS A 235 -28.44 -0.01 49.17
C LYS A 235 -27.32 0.30 50.17
N MET A 236 -26.30 1.02 49.72
CA MET A 236 -25.16 1.41 50.54
C MET A 236 -25.55 2.45 51.59
N GLU A 237 -26.41 3.42 51.25
CA GLU A 237 -26.97 4.41 52.20
C GLU A 237 -27.81 3.76 53.31
N ARG A 238 -28.46 2.63 53.01
CA ARG A 238 -29.28 1.87 53.97
C ARG A 238 -28.49 0.83 54.77
N ALA A 239 -27.23 0.57 54.42
CA ALA A 239 -26.42 -0.43 55.08
C ALA A 239 -25.85 0.12 56.40
N THR A 240 -26.21 -0.52 57.51
CA THR A 240 -25.74 -0.14 58.86
C THR A 240 -24.52 -0.95 59.30
N VAL A 241 -24.24 -2.08 58.65
CA VAL A 241 -23.15 -2.99 59.00
C VAL A 241 -21.90 -2.70 58.12
N PRO A 242 -20.73 -2.40 58.73
CA PRO A 242 -19.52 -2.03 57.97
C PRO A 242 -19.05 -3.08 56.95
N SER A 243 -19.23 -4.37 57.22
CA SER A 243 -18.86 -5.45 56.30
C SER A 243 -19.73 -5.46 55.04
N GLN A 244 -21.04 -5.22 55.20
CA GLN A 244 -22.00 -5.11 54.09
C GLN A 244 -21.72 -3.85 53.26
N THR A 245 -21.38 -2.73 53.90
CA THR A 245 -20.98 -1.49 53.22
C THR A 245 -19.74 -1.70 52.36
N ARG A 246 -18.70 -2.38 52.87
CA ARG A 246 -17.49 -2.70 52.09
C ARG A 246 -17.78 -3.61 50.88
N ALA A 247 -18.65 -4.61 51.04
CA ALA A 247 -19.06 -5.47 49.94
C ALA A 247 -19.81 -4.70 48.84
N LEU A 248 -20.76 -3.84 49.22
CA LEU A 248 -21.49 -2.98 48.28
C LEU A 248 -20.57 -1.96 47.59
N GLN A 249 -19.59 -1.41 48.32
CA GLN A 249 -18.61 -0.47 47.77
C GLN A 249 -17.72 -1.14 46.70
N THR A 250 -17.33 -2.40 46.91
CA THR A 250 -16.58 -3.18 45.93
C THR A 250 -17.39 -3.42 44.66
N GLN A 251 -18.67 -3.80 44.81
CA GLN A 251 -19.59 -3.97 43.68
C GLN A 251 -19.85 -2.65 42.92
N LEU A 252 -20.01 -1.54 43.64
CA LEU A 252 -20.17 -0.21 43.08
C LEU A 252 -18.96 0.19 42.24
N HIS A 253 -17.76 -0.07 42.75
CA HIS A 253 -16.51 0.23 42.05
C HIS A 253 -16.38 -0.62 40.77
N ALA A 254 -16.70 -1.92 40.85
CA ALA A 254 -16.69 -2.81 39.69
C ALA A 254 -17.66 -2.33 38.59
N ARG A 255 -18.91 -2.01 38.93
CA ARG A 255 -19.90 -1.51 37.96
C ARG A 255 -19.54 -0.14 37.39
N THR A 256 -18.92 0.72 38.19
CA THR A 256 -18.42 2.03 37.74
C THR A 256 -17.29 1.86 36.72
N ASN A 257 -16.38 0.91 36.93
CA ASN A 257 -15.30 0.61 35.98
C ASN A 257 -15.86 -0.01 34.70
N GLU A 258 -16.85 -0.90 34.79
CA GLU A 258 -17.57 -1.45 33.63
C GLU A 258 -18.25 -0.34 32.81
N LEU A 259 -18.93 0.61 33.48
CA LEU A 259 -19.55 1.76 32.83
C LEU A 259 -18.52 2.64 32.12
N LYS A 260 -17.36 2.92 32.74
CA LYS A 260 -16.27 3.69 32.14
C LYS A 260 -15.72 3.00 30.88
N ALA A 261 -15.49 1.69 30.95
CA ALA A 261 -15.04 0.91 29.79
C ALA A 261 -16.07 0.97 28.65
N LEU A 262 -17.34 0.72 28.96
CA LEU A 262 -18.43 0.78 27.99
C LEU A 262 -18.57 2.16 27.33
N MET A 263 -18.41 3.25 28.09
CA MET A 263 -18.44 4.60 27.53
C MET A 263 -17.26 4.87 26.58
N GLY A 264 -16.07 4.36 26.89
CA GLY A 264 -14.92 4.42 25.99
C GLY A 264 -15.17 3.69 24.67
N ASP A 265 -15.75 2.50 24.74
CA ASP A 265 -16.06 1.71 23.54
C ASP A 265 -17.22 2.30 22.73
N LEU A 266 -18.24 2.87 23.40
CA LEU A 266 -19.30 3.64 22.75
C LEU A 266 -18.74 4.83 21.95
N PHE A 267 -17.77 5.56 22.53
CA PHE A 267 -17.12 6.68 21.85
C PHE A 267 -16.36 6.21 20.60
N LYS A 268 -15.55 5.14 20.72
CA LYS A 268 -14.84 4.56 19.58
C LYS A 268 -15.80 4.11 18.47
N ARG A 269 -16.88 3.40 18.82
CA ARG A 269 -17.86 2.91 17.84
C ARG A 269 -18.67 4.02 17.19
N ARG A 270 -18.97 5.11 17.91
CA ARG A 270 -19.59 6.30 17.32
C ARG A 270 -18.67 6.99 16.32
N ASN A 271 -17.39 7.15 16.64
CA ASN A 271 -16.41 7.71 15.71
C ASN A 271 -16.22 6.81 14.48
N GLU A 272 -16.22 5.49 14.68
CA GLU A 272 -16.14 4.53 13.58
C GLU A 272 -17.38 4.62 12.67
N LEU A 273 -18.58 4.65 13.24
CA LEU A 273 -19.81 4.86 12.48
C LEU A 273 -19.77 6.19 11.70
N ALA A 274 -19.32 7.27 12.31
CA ALA A 274 -19.20 8.57 11.63
C ALA A 274 -18.22 8.51 10.44
N ARG A 275 -17.11 7.79 10.58
CA ARG A 275 -16.16 7.54 9.49
C ARG A 275 -16.78 6.71 8.37
N GLN A 276 -17.51 5.65 8.71
CA GLN A 276 -18.21 4.80 7.75
C GLN A 276 -19.31 5.58 7.00
N GLU A 277 -20.10 6.41 7.69
CA GLU A 277 -21.11 7.27 7.09
C GLU A 277 -20.49 8.34 6.18
N ALA A 278 -19.36 8.93 6.56
CA ALA A 278 -18.63 9.88 5.72
C ALA A 278 -18.09 9.21 4.45
N ALA A 279 -17.48 8.03 4.58
CA ALA A 279 -16.99 7.25 3.44
C ALA A 279 -18.14 6.86 2.50
N PHE A 280 -19.28 6.42 3.05
CA PHE A 280 -20.48 6.11 2.26
C PHE A 280 -21.01 7.34 1.51
N ARG A 281 -21.09 8.49 2.18
CA ARG A 281 -21.50 9.75 1.53
C ARG A 281 -20.58 10.15 0.40
N LEU A 282 -19.26 10.01 0.56
CA LEU A 282 -18.30 10.27 -0.51
C LEU A 282 -18.48 9.28 -1.66
N HIS A 283 -18.69 8.00 -1.35
CA HIS A 283 -18.89 6.97 -2.37
C HIS A 283 -20.16 7.20 -3.20
N VAL A 284 -21.26 7.59 -2.56
CA VAL A 284 -22.53 7.94 -3.23
C VAL A 284 -22.42 9.27 -3.99
N LYS A 285 -21.64 10.24 -3.48
CA LYS A 285 -21.47 11.56 -4.11
C LYS A 285 -20.43 11.61 -5.21
N THR A 286 -19.55 10.62 -5.36
CA THR A 286 -18.54 10.61 -6.42
C THR A 286 -19.28 10.46 -7.75
N PRO A 287 -19.41 11.52 -8.57
CA PRO A 287 -20.16 11.40 -9.79
C PRO A 287 -19.29 10.63 -10.78
N GLN A 288 -19.81 9.54 -11.33
CA GLN A 288 -19.22 8.83 -12.49
C GLN A 288 -18.82 9.79 -13.64
N LYS A 289 -19.39 11.00 -13.70
CA LYS A 289 -19.00 12.08 -14.61
C LYS A 289 -17.53 12.51 -14.50
N ALA A 290 -16.92 12.52 -13.32
CA ALA A 290 -15.54 12.97 -13.16
C ALA A 290 -14.55 11.94 -13.76
N ALA A 291 -14.81 10.65 -13.58
CA ALA A 291 -14.00 9.58 -14.17
C ALA A 291 -14.13 9.56 -15.71
N ALA A 292 -15.35 9.71 -16.24
CA ALA A 292 -15.58 9.78 -17.68
C ALA A 292 -14.96 11.04 -18.33
N ALA A 293 -14.93 12.17 -17.62
CA ALA A 293 -14.29 13.39 -18.09
C ALA A 293 -12.75 13.24 -18.14
N ILE A 294 -12.15 12.67 -17.10
CA ILE A 294 -10.70 12.38 -17.06
C ILE A 294 -10.31 11.40 -18.17
N GLU A 295 -11.13 10.38 -18.41
CA GLU A 295 -10.86 9.40 -19.48
C GLU A 295 -10.97 10.04 -20.88
N ALA A 296 -11.92 10.93 -21.10
CA ALA A 296 -12.05 11.68 -22.35
C ALA A 296 -10.86 12.63 -22.58
N GLU A 297 -10.41 13.33 -21.54
CA GLU A 297 -9.27 14.23 -21.60
C GLU A 297 -7.96 13.48 -21.88
N LEU A 298 -7.78 12.31 -21.26
CA LEU A 298 -6.62 11.45 -21.52
C LEU A 298 -6.59 10.93 -22.96
N ARG A 299 -7.73 10.52 -23.53
CA ARG A 299 -7.81 10.09 -24.94
C ARG A 299 -7.43 11.20 -25.89
N GLN A 300 -7.93 12.42 -25.67
CA GLN A 300 -7.57 13.59 -26.48
C GLN A 300 -6.07 13.90 -26.41
N ALA A 301 -5.45 13.79 -25.23
CA ALA A 301 -4.01 14.01 -25.08
C ALA A 301 -3.18 12.98 -25.86
N VAL A 302 -3.57 11.69 -25.83
CA VAL A 302 -2.90 10.63 -26.58
C VAL A 302 -3.04 10.81 -28.08
N GLU A 303 -4.23 11.18 -28.57
CA GLU A 303 -4.47 11.46 -29.98
C GLU A 303 -3.62 12.65 -30.46
N ALA A 304 -3.55 13.73 -29.67
CA ALA A 304 -2.74 14.89 -30.00
C ALA A 304 -1.23 14.56 -30.10
N ASP A 305 -0.71 13.73 -29.19
CA ASP A 305 0.68 13.28 -29.21
C ASP A 305 0.99 12.40 -30.43
N SER A 306 0.07 11.48 -30.77
CA SER A 306 0.22 10.63 -31.96
C SER A 306 0.33 11.45 -33.25
N LEU A 307 -0.51 12.47 -33.38
CA LEU A 307 -0.57 13.33 -34.56
C LEU A 307 0.68 14.24 -34.65
N ALA A 308 1.20 14.70 -33.51
CA ALA A 308 2.46 15.43 -33.45
C ALA A 308 3.64 14.56 -33.92
N ARG A 309 3.66 13.28 -33.52
CA ARG A 309 4.70 12.33 -33.93
C ARG A 309 4.64 12.02 -35.42
N GLU A 310 3.46 11.83 -35.99
CA GLU A 310 3.30 11.63 -37.44
C GLU A 310 3.79 12.84 -38.25
N ARG A 311 3.50 14.07 -37.78
CA ARG A 311 4.01 15.29 -38.44
C ARG A 311 5.53 15.39 -38.42
N LEU A 312 6.17 15.00 -37.32
CA LEU A 312 7.63 14.96 -37.23
C LEU A 312 8.23 13.91 -38.15
N LEU A 313 7.60 12.74 -38.27
CA LEU A 313 8.03 11.69 -39.20
C LEU A 313 7.90 12.16 -40.66
N ALA A 314 6.78 12.78 -41.02
CA ALA A 314 6.58 13.35 -42.36
C ALA A 314 7.58 14.46 -42.70
N ALA A 315 8.03 15.25 -41.71
CA ALA A 315 9.03 16.30 -41.90
C ALA A 315 10.47 15.75 -42.09
N LEU A 316 10.72 14.50 -41.70
CA LEU A 316 12.01 13.83 -41.85
C LEU A 316 12.13 13.05 -43.17
N GLU A 317 11.04 12.85 -43.91
CA GLU A 317 11.10 12.25 -45.23
C GLU A 317 11.67 13.27 -46.24
N PRO A 318 12.81 12.96 -46.90
CA PRO A 318 13.34 13.82 -47.93
C PRO A 318 12.37 13.87 -49.12
N PRO A 319 12.22 15.02 -49.81
CA PRO A 319 11.41 15.08 -51.01
C PRO A 319 11.95 14.08 -52.04
N PRO A 320 11.09 13.33 -52.76
CA PRO A 320 11.55 12.37 -53.75
C PRO A 320 12.40 13.09 -54.81
N PRO A 321 13.54 12.49 -55.23
CA PRO A 321 14.38 13.09 -56.25
C PRO A 321 13.59 13.30 -57.54
N PRO A 322 13.89 14.35 -58.33
CA PRO A 322 13.24 14.54 -59.62
C PRO A 322 13.44 13.30 -60.48
N LEU A 323 12.33 12.73 -60.94
CA LEU A 323 12.27 11.51 -61.75
C LEU A 323 13.07 11.70 -63.04
N SER A 324 14.32 11.24 -63.05
CA SER A 324 15.07 11.07 -64.29
C SER A 324 14.61 9.77 -64.93
N LEU A 325 14.30 9.80 -66.22
CA LEU A 325 13.89 8.59 -66.94
C LEU A 325 14.93 7.46 -66.81
N ALA A 326 16.22 7.80 -66.70
CA ALA A 326 17.32 6.84 -66.56
C ALA A 326 17.32 6.06 -65.23
N CYS A 327 16.63 6.53 -64.19
CA CYS A 327 16.53 5.83 -62.91
C CYS A 327 15.19 5.14 -62.68
N MET A 328 14.27 5.20 -63.67
CA MET A 328 12.97 4.55 -63.54
C MET A 328 13.10 3.03 -63.73
N ASN A 329 12.63 2.28 -62.74
CA ASN A 329 12.44 0.84 -62.88
C ASN A 329 11.16 0.51 -63.67
N GLU A 330 10.96 -0.77 -63.99
CA GLU A 330 9.80 -1.27 -64.76
C GLU A 330 8.44 -0.85 -64.16
N GLN A 331 8.35 -0.79 -62.82
CA GLN A 331 7.12 -0.42 -62.12
C GLN A 331 6.85 1.09 -62.21
N GLU A 332 7.89 1.91 -62.17
CA GLU A 332 7.78 3.36 -62.35
C GLU A 332 7.41 3.73 -63.79
N VAL A 333 7.96 3.01 -64.78
CA VAL A 333 7.53 3.11 -66.18
C VAL A 333 6.07 2.69 -66.33
N PHE A 334 5.65 1.60 -65.69
CA PHE A 334 4.25 1.17 -65.70
C PHE A 334 3.31 2.27 -65.19
N GLU A 335 3.57 2.83 -64.01
CA GLU A 335 2.71 3.89 -63.43
C GLU A 335 2.75 5.17 -64.27
N MET A 336 3.90 5.51 -64.86
CA MET A 336 4.02 6.67 -65.76
C MET A 336 3.14 6.49 -67.01
N ILE A 337 3.22 5.36 -67.70
CA ILE A 337 2.45 5.09 -68.92
C ILE A 337 0.95 4.95 -68.58
N LYS A 338 0.63 4.34 -67.44
CA LYS A 338 -0.73 4.29 -66.91
C LYS A 338 -1.29 5.69 -66.61
N GLY A 339 -0.47 6.60 -66.08
CA GLY A 339 -0.81 8.01 -65.88
C GLY A 339 -1.15 8.76 -67.17
N LEU A 340 -0.70 8.28 -68.33
CA LEU A 340 -1.11 8.77 -69.64
C LEU A 340 -2.49 8.23 -70.09
N GLY A 341 -3.16 7.40 -69.27
CA GLY A 341 -4.39 6.70 -69.61
C GLY A 341 -4.19 5.60 -70.65
N LEU A 342 -3.02 4.95 -70.62
CA LEU A 342 -2.61 3.90 -71.55
C LEU A 342 -2.38 2.57 -70.82
N ASP A 343 -3.32 2.16 -69.96
CA ASP A 343 -3.22 1.00 -69.09
C ASP A 343 -2.81 -0.29 -69.82
N ASP A 344 -3.41 -0.56 -70.99
CA ASP A 344 -3.09 -1.74 -71.80
C ASP A 344 -1.66 -1.71 -72.36
N ALA A 345 -1.14 -0.52 -72.67
CA ALA A 345 0.25 -0.37 -73.14
C ALA A 345 1.23 -0.47 -71.96
N ALA A 346 0.86 0.10 -70.80
CA ALA A 346 1.65 -0.01 -69.57
C ALA A 346 1.84 -1.48 -69.18
N GLN A 347 0.77 -2.27 -69.20
CA GLN A 347 0.85 -3.70 -68.87
C GLN A 347 1.77 -4.46 -69.82
N LYS A 348 1.68 -4.22 -71.14
CA LYS A 348 2.55 -4.86 -72.13
C LYS A 348 4.03 -4.48 -71.95
N MET A 349 4.31 -3.22 -71.63
CA MET A 349 5.67 -2.76 -71.35
C MET A 349 6.23 -3.41 -70.09
N LYS A 350 5.40 -3.56 -69.05
CA LYS A 350 5.76 -4.25 -67.81
C LYS A 350 6.01 -5.74 -68.04
N ASP A 351 5.16 -6.41 -68.80
CA ASP A 351 5.31 -7.83 -69.15
C ASP A 351 6.60 -8.09 -69.96
N MET A 352 7.05 -7.09 -70.72
CA MET A 352 8.29 -7.12 -71.50
C MET A 352 9.52 -6.62 -70.74
N GLY A 353 9.38 -6.22 -69.47
CA GLY A 353 10.49 -5.73 -68.64
C GLY A 353 11.11 -4.43 -69.13
N ILE A 354 10.31 -3.54 -69.73
CA ILE A 354 10.81 -2.24 -70.22
C ILE A 354 10.99 -1.29 -69.03
N ASP A 355 12.25 -1.00 -68.70
CA ASP A 355 12.63 0.04 -67.74
C ASP A 355 12.79 1.41 -68.41
N GLY A 356 13.07 2.45 -67.61
CA GLY A 356 13.15 3.81 -68.11
C GLY A 356 14.37 4.07 -69.00
N GLY A 357 15.45 3.30 -68.83
CA GLY A 357 16.63 3.34 -69.71
C GLY A 357 16.29 2.81 -71.10
N LEU A 358 15.62 1.66 -71.18
CA LEU A 358 15.16 1.08 -72.45
C LEU A 358 14.11 1.97 -73.12
N LEU A 359 13.20 2.56 -72.35
CA LEU A 359 12.18 3.45 -72.89
C LEU A 359 12.77 4.76 -73.42
N ALA A 360 13.88 5.24 -72.85
CA ALA A 360 14.59 6.44 -73.28
C ALA A 360 15.11 6.33 -74.72
N GLU A 361 15.51 5.12 -75.12
CA GLU A 361 16.11 4.82 -76.43
C GLU A 361 15.11 4.21 -77.42
N SER A 362 13.90 3.87 -76.94
CA SER A 362 12.86 3.23 -77.74
C SER A 362 12.37 4.12 -78.89
N THR A 363 12.22 3.51 -80.06
CA THR A 363 11.67 4.12 -81.27
C THR A 363 10.20 3.72 -81.49
N ASP A 364 9.53 4.32 -82.49
CA ASP A 364 8.15 3.93 -82.84
C ASP A 364 8.06 2.45 -83.27
N ALA A 365 9.12 1.91 -83.87
CA ALA A 365 9.21 0.51 -84.26
C ALA A 365 9.29 -0.39 -83.03
N ASP A 366 10.16 -0.06 -82.06
CA ASP A 366 10.34 -0.86 -80.84
C ASP A 366 9.05 -0.91 -80.02
N LEU A 367 8.35 0.21 -79.89
CA LEU A 367 7.05 0.26 -79.22
C LEU A 367 5.96 -0.55 -79.95
N GLN A 368 6.07 -0.69 -81.27
CA GLN A 368 5.19 -1.56 -82.04
C GLN A 368 5.50 -3.04 -81.79
N GLU A 369 6.78 -3.41 -81.65
CA GLU A 369 7.23 -4.76 -81.31
C GLU A 369 6.82 -5.17 -79.88
N VAL A 370 6.87 -4.24 -78.93
CA VAL A 370 6.35 -4.42 -77.56
C VAL A 370 4.81 -4.60 -77.52
N GLY A 371 4.13 -4.44 -78.67
CA GLY A 371 2.70 -4.72 -78.80
C GLY A 371 1.80 -3.50 -78.60
N VAL A 372 2.35 -2.28 -78.68
CA VAL A 372 1.56 -1.05 -78.72
C VAL A 372 1.08 -0.81 -80.16
N ALA A 373 0.01 -1.51 -80.53
CA ALA A 373 -0.52 -1.50 -81.90
C ALA A 373 -1.03 -0.12 -82.37
N ILE A 374 -1.55 0.68 -81.44
CA ILE A 374 -2.14 1.99 -81.75
C ILE A 374 -1.04 3.03 -81.88
N ARG A 375 -0.81 3.51 -83.11
CA ARG A 375 0.20 4.55 -83.42
C ARG A 375 0.04 5.81 -82.57
N LEU A 376 -1.19 6.24 -82.30
CA LEU A 376 -1.44 7.40 -81.44
C LEU A 376 -0.88 7.21 -80.01
N HIS A 377 -0.98 6.00 -79.47
CA HIS A 377 -0.43 5.68 -78.15
C HIS A 377 1.09 5.73 -78.17
N ARG A 378 1.74 5.16 -79.19
CA ARG A 378 3.20 5.23 -79.34
C ARG A 378 3.71 6.66 -79.44
N VAL A 379 3.07 7.50 -80.26
CA VAL A 379 3.42 8.92 -80.38
C VAL A 379 3.24 9.66 -79.05
N LYS A 380 2.16 9.35 -78.31
CA LYS A 380 1.90 9.96 -76.99
C LYS A 380 2.98 9.59 -75.97
N ILE A 381 3.41 8.34 -75.97
CA ILE A 381 4.50 7.83 -75.11
C ILE A 381 5.82 8.50 -75.47
N LEU A 382 6.22 8.46 -76.74
CA LEU A 382 7.49 9.05 -77.20
C LEU A 382 7.56 10.56 -76.95
N ARG A 383 6.45 11.28 -77.13
CA ARG A 383 6.38 12.72 -76.82
C ARG A 383 6.57 12.96 -75.31
N HIS A 384 5.99 12.11 -74.47
CA HIS A 384 6.15 12.23 -73.02
C HIS A 384 7.59 11.93 -72.58
N VAL A 385 8.19 10.88 -73.15
CA VAL A 385 9.61 10.52 -72.96
C VAL A 385 10.54 11.69 -73.34
N GLN A 386 10.32 12.31 -74.50
CA GLN A 386 11.09 13.48 -74.93
C GLN A 386 10.96 14.67 -73.97
N GLN A 387 9.76 14.91 -73.41
CA GLN A 387 9.55 15.96 -72.42
C GLN A 387 10.34 15.69 -71.13
N LEU A 388 10.44 14.43 -70.70
CA LEU A 388 11.20 14.04 -69.52
C LEU A 388 12.71 14.05 -69.75
N GLN A 389 13.19 13.83 -70.97
CA GLN A 389 14.61 13.97 -71.34
C GLN A 389 15.05 15.44 -71.50
N SER A 390 14.11 16.35 -71.79
CA SER A 390 14.38 17.79 -71.96
C SER A 390 14.39 18.59 -70.66
N LYS A 391 14.06 17.94 -69.53
CA LYS A 391 14.06 18.51 -68.17
C LYS A 391 15.23 17.91 -67.39
#